data_AF-A0ABD5YLA8-F1
#
_entry.id   AF-A0ABD5YLA8-F1
#
_cell.length_a   1.000
_cell.length_b   1.000
_cell.length_c   1.000
_cell.angle_alpha   90.00
_cell.angle_beta   90.00
_cell.angle_gamma   90.00
#
_symmetry.space_group_name_H-M   'P 1'
#
loop_
_entity.id
_entity.type
_entity.pdbx_description
1 polymer ?
#
loop_
_entity_poly.entity_id
_entity_poly.type
_entity_poly.pdbx_seq_one_letter_code
_entity_poly.pdbx_strand_id
1 'polypeptide(L)'
;MGYSDQTPDGEKRVKLIERRGLNRHNNVVDAYNIAGAEYGIGLGMHDVAQLDGNIVIERASGGEEMVPLFRESHREAREGDLIYGTDDHVLWLSGQIGRDADDFRVTTDTDKALLMAVGNEETSEEYNRSVCRRAFDLISKTCSNASIEFLDVEKPVVNA
;
A
#
# COMPACT_ATOMS: atom_id res chain seq x y z
N MET A 1 -3.47 -13.55 -4.06
CA MET A 1 -2.53 -12.61 -4.72
C MET A 1 -1.18 -12.74 -4.03
N GLY A 2 -0.12 -13.06 -4.79
CA GLY A 2 1.20 -13.42 -4.25
C GLY A 2 1.59 -14.86 -4.60
N TYR A 3 2.84 -15.22 -4.31
CA TYR A 3 3.34 -16.59 -4.49
C TYR A 3 2.66 -17.55 -3.50
N SER A 4 2.53 -18.84 -3.86
CA SER A 4 1.78 -19.83 -3.05
C SER A 4 2.38 -20.08 -1.65
N ASP A 5 3.65 -19.75 -1.46
CA ASP A 5 4.41 -19.85 -0.20
C ASP A 5 4.53 -18.50 0.55
N GLN A 6 3.89 -17.44 0.06
CA GLN A 6 3.98 -16.11 0.64
C GLN A 6 3.04 -15.96 1.83
N THR A 7 3.58 -15.57 2.99
CA THR A 7 2.76 -15.07 4.10
C THR A 7 2.17 -13.70 3.74
N PRO A 8 0.85 -13.47 3.92
CA PRO A 8 0.23 -12.17 3.70
C PRO A 8 0.87 -11.06 4.56
N ASP A 9 0.97 -9.85 4.01
CA ASP A 9 1.66 -8.76 4.71
C ASP A 9 0.94 -8.30 5.99
N GLY A 10 -0.40 -8.37 6.02
CA GLY A 10 -1.19 -8.15 7.23
C GLY A 10 -0.82 -9.12 8.35
N GLU A 11 -0.71 -10.41 8.04
CA GLU A 11 -0.30 -11.44 9.00
C GLU A 11 1.13 -11.21 9.51
N LYS A 12 2.08 -10.89 8.61
CA LYS A 12 3.45 -10.54 9.02
C LYS A 12 3.46 -9.39 10.01
N ARG A 13 2.64 -8.36 9.78
CA ARG A 13 2.53 -7.16 10.61
C ARG A 13 1.95 -7.47 11.98
N VAL A 14 0.84 -8.21 12.06
CA VAL A 14 0.24 -8.67 13.32
C VAL A 14 1.27 -9.44 14.16
N LYS A 15 1.92 -10.45 13.56
CA LYS A 15 2.96 -11.24 14.23
C LYS A 15 4.16 -10.40 14.69
N LEU A 16 4.52 -9.34 13.95
CA LEU A 16 5.61 -8.45 14.36
C LEU A 16 5.21 -7.63 15.59
N ILE A 17 4.00 -7.07 15.60
CA ILE A 17 3.47 -6.27 16.71
C ILE A 17 3.29 -7.13 17.97
N GLU A 18 2.78 -8.35 17.85
CA GLU A 18 2.66 -9.27 18.99
C GLU A 18 4.02 -9.59 19.63
N ARG A 19 5.07 -9.74 18.82
CA ARG A 19 6.41 -10.12 19.30
C ARG A 19 7.22 -8.95 19.86
N ARG A 20 7.09 -7.75 19.29
CA ARG A 20 8.00 -6.62 19.56
C ARG A 20 7.27 -5.33 19.96
N GLY A 21 5.95 -5.33 19.97
CA GLY A 21 5.15 -4.11 20.05
C GLY A 21 5.12 -3.36 18.71
N LEU A 22 4.37 -2.26 18.70
CA LEU A 22 4.31 -1.36 17.55
C LEU A 22 5.65 -0.63 17.39
N ASN A 23 6.27 -0.76 16.22
CA ASN A 23 7.41 0.08 15.86
C ASN A 23 6.89 1.47 15.49
N ARG A 24 7.27 2.49 16.27
CA ARG A 24 6.78 3.86 16.09
C ARG A 24 7.58 4.58 15.02
N HIS A 25 6.90 5.24 14.10
CA HIS A 25 7.47 5.98 12.99
C HIS A 25 7.03 7.45 13.04
N ASN A 26 5.77 7.71 12.69
CA ASN A 26 5.12 9.01 12.80
C ASN A 26 3.60 8.78 12.94
N ASN A 27 2.83 9.84 13.22
CA ASN A 27 1.39 9.74 13.43
C ASN A 27 0.63 9.11 12.25
N VAL A 28 1.00 9.40 11.00
CA VAL A 28 0.33 8.88 9.80
C VAL A 28 0.70 7.42 9.55
N VAL A 29 2.01 7.11 9.60
CA VAL A 29 2.53 5.76 9.39
C VAL A 29 2.06 4.81 10.48
N ASP A 30 2.05 5.25 11.74
CA ASP A 30 1.59 4.44 12.85
C ASP A 30 0.08 4.18 12.75
N ALA A 31 -0.72 5.18 12.34
CA ALA A 31 -2.16 5.05 12.21
C ALA A 31 -2.57 3.96 11.20
N TYR A 32 -1.99 3.96 9.99
CA TYR A 32 -2.34 2.92 9.01
C TYR A 32 -1.77 1.55 9.40
N ASN A 33 -0.60 1.48 10.04
CA ASN A 33 -0.05 0.22 10.55
C ASN A 33 -0.94 -0.38 11.65
N ILE A 34 -1.49 0.45 12.55
CA ILE A 34 -2.47 0.01 13.56
C ILE A 34 -3.74 -0.51 12.88
N ALA A 35 -4.33 0.25 11.95
CA ALA A 35 -5.53 -0.16 11.23
C ALA A 35 -5.34 -1.47 10.46
N GLY A 36 -4.22 -1.61 9.74
CA GLY A 36 -3.88 -2.84 9.02
C GLY A 36 -3.70 -4.04 9.96
N ALA A 37 -3.15 -3.83 11.17
CA ALA A 37 -3.01 -4.88 12.17
C ALA A 37 -4.35 -5.27 12.81
N GLU A 38 -5.21 -4.31 13.14
CA GLU A 38 -6.55 -4.56 13.70
C GLU A 38 -7.41 -5.41 12.76
N TYR A 39 -7.25 -5.23 11.45
CA TYR A 39 -8.02 -5.92 10.40
C TYR A 39 -7.23 -7.03 9.69
N GLY A 40 -5.98 -7.29 10.07
CA GLY A 40 -5.16 -8.32 9.43
C GLY A 40 -4.92 -8.13 7.92
N ILE A 41 -4.95 -6.90 7.42
CA ILE A 41 -4.79 -6.58 5.98
C ILE A 41 -3.52 -5.75 5.72
N GLY A 42 -2.93 -5.97 4.54
CA GLY A 42 -1.85 -5.13 4.02
C GLY A 42 -2.40 -3.78 3.54
N LEU A 43 -1.76 -2.71 3.99
CA LEU A 43 -2.01 -1.34 3.54
C LEU A 43 -0.69 -0.76 3.03
N GLY A 44 -0.77 -0.03 1.91
CA GLY A 44 0.28 0.83 1.39
C GLY A 44 -0.12 2.30 1.51
N MET A 45 0.83 3.18 1.78
CA MET A 45 0.60 4.61 1.87
C MET A 45 1.75 5.34 1.17
N HIS A 46 1.43 6.16 0.17
CA HIS A 46 2.42 6.78 -0.71
C HIS A 46 2.23 8.29 -0.78
N ASP A 47 3.31 9.06 -0.68
CA ASP A 47 3.31 10.48 -1.02
C ASP A 47 3.00 10.65 -2.51
N VAL A 48 2.06 11.55 -2.82
CA VAL A 48 1.57 11.74 -4.19
C VAL A 48 2.04 13.06 -4.81
N ALA A 49 2.91 13.82 -4.14
CA ALA A 49 3.34 15.14 -4.62
C ALA A 49 4.02 15.10 -6.00
N GLN A 50 4.63 13.96 -6.34
CA GLN A 50 5.33 13.73 -7.61
C GLN A 50 4.58 12.80 -8.57
N LEU A 51 3.38 12.34 -8.20
CA LEU A 51 2.59 11.44 -9.03
C LEU A 51 1.66 12.22 -9.95
N ASP A 52 1.59 11.77 -11.20
CA ASP A 52 0.64 12.23 -12.20
C ASP A 52 -0.03 11.04 -12.89
N GLY A 53 -1.28 11.23 -13.32
CA GLY A 53 -2.07 10.21 -14.00
C GLY A 53 -2.82 9.23 -13.08
N ASN A 54 -3.29 8.14 -13.69
CA ASN A 54 -4.11 7.12 -13.04
C ASN A 54 -3.24 6.10 -12.30
N ILE A 55 -3.76 5.57 -11.20
CA ILE A 55 -3.17 4.40 -10.54
C ILE A 55 -3.66 3.14 -11.25
N VAL A 56 -2.74 2.43 -11.89
CA VAL A 56 -2.97 1.16 -12.57
C VAL A 56 -2.53 0.02 -11.65
N ILE A 57 -3.37 -1.00 -11.54
CA ILE A 57 -3.06 -2.26 -10.85
C ILE A 57 -3.00 -3.35 -11.91
N GLU A 58 -1.86 -3.99 -12.06
CA GLU A 58 -1.65 -4.96 -13.13
C GLU A 58 -0.62 -6.03 -12.79
N ARG A 59 -0.48 -7.00 -13.69
CA ARG A 59 0.62 -7.96 -13.65
C ARG A 59 1.76 -7.42 -14.50
N ALA A 60 2.94 -7.33 -13.89
CA ALA A 60 4.16 -6.93 -14.54
C ALA A 60 4.45 -7.77 -15.79
N SER A 61 4.91 -7.11 -16.84
CA SER A 61 5.49 -7.72 -18.04
C SER A 61 6.94 -8.17 -17.82
N GLY A 62 7.59 -7.65 -16.78
CA GLY A 62 8.95 -7.92 -16.39
C GLY A 62 9.89 -6.77 -16.74
N GLY A 63 10.77 -6.42 -15.81
CA GLY A 63 11.75 -5.34 -15.97
C GLY A 63 11.27 -3.97 -15.50
N GLU A 64 10.02 -3.82 -15.02
CA GLU A 64 9.58 -2.63 -14.32
C GLU A 64 10.37 -2.47 -13.02
N GLU A 65 10.88 -1.26 -12.73
CA GLU A 65 11.80 -1.04 -11.62
C GLU A 65 11.27 -0.08 -10.57
N MET A 66 11.68 -0.29 -9.33
CA MET A 66 11.60 0.71 -8.27
C MET A 66 12.73 0.53 -7.26
N VAL A 67 13.03 1.58 -6.50
CA VAL A 67 13.92 1.49 -5.34
C VAL A 67 13.08 1.10 -4.13
N PRO A 68 13.26 -0.09 -3.52
CA PRO A 68 12.44 -0.48 -2.38
C PRO A 68 12.70 0.40 -1.15
N LEU A 69 11.67 0.60 -0.33
CA LEU A 69 11.75 1.37 0.90
C LEU A 69 12.99 1.00 1.75
N PHE A 70 13.78 2.01 2.12
CA PHE A 70 15.04 1.91 2.85
C PHE A 70 16.14 1.11 2.15
N ARG A 71 16.17 1.09 0.82
CA ARG A 71 17.24 0.51 0.00
C ARG A 71 17.86 1.56 -0.91
N GLU A 72 19.07 1.26 -1.38
CA GLU A 72 19.82 2.12 -2.32
C GLU A 72 19.82 1.55 -3.74
N SER A 73 19.49 0.27 -3.91
CA SER A 73 19.52 -0.42 -5.20
C SER A 73 18.11 -0.66 -5.73
N HIS A 74 17.95 -0.51 -7.05
CA HIS A 74 16.73 -0.88 -7.76
C HIS A 74 16.40 -2.36 -7.61
N ARG A 75 15.11 -2.65 -7.76
CA ARG A 75 14.55 -3.99 -7.85
C ARG A 75 13.63 -4.05 -9.06
N GLU A 76 13.89 -5.02 -9.91
CA GLU A 76 13.05 -5.35 -11.06
C GLU A 76 11.88 -6.25 -10.65
N ALA A 77 10.70 -5.97 -11.20
CA ALA A 77 9.55 -6.85 -11.19
C ALA A 77 9.79 -8.02 -12.14
N ARG A 78 9.34 -9.21 -11.75
CA ARG A 78 9.31 -10.38 -12.65
C ARG A 78 8.00 -10.40 -13.39
N GLU A 79 8.02 -10.94 -14.59
CA GLU A 79 6.79 -11.22 -15.34
C GLU A 79 5.77 -11.96 -14.46
N GLY A 80 4.56 -11.42 -14.38
CA GLY A 80 3.46 -11.96 -13.59
C GLY A 80 3.38 -11.49 -12.13
N ASP A 81 4.40 -10.80 -11.61
CA ASP A 81 4.33 -10.13 -10.30
C ASP A 81 3.18 -9.10 -10.31
N LEU A 82 2.44 -8.99 -9.21
CA LEU A 82 1.43 -7.94 -9.10
C LEU A 82 2.12 -6.62 -8.73
N ILE A 83 1.84 -5.57 -9.49
CA ILE A 83 2.32 -4.20 -9.24
C ILE A 83 1.15 -3.23 -9.22
N TYR A 84 1.37 -2.09 -8.57
CA TYR A 84 0.54 -0.92 -8.85
C TYR A 84 1.38 0.35 -8.83
N GLY A 85 0.91 1.34 -9.59
CA GLY A 85 1.59 2.61 -9.75
C GLY A 85 0.99 3.43 -10.88
N THR A 86 1.74 4.39 -11.41
CA THR A 86 1.39 5.13 -12.63
C THR A 86 2.18 4.55 -13.82
N ASP A 87 1.93 5.07 -15.02
CA ASP A 87 2.66 4.65 -16.23
C ASP A 87 4.19 4.82 -16.09
N ASP A 88 4.63 5.81 -15.30
CA ASP A 88 6.06 6.14 -15.13
C ASP A 88 6.67 5.59 -13.83
N HIS A 89 5.85 5.14 -12.87
CA HIS A 89 6.30 4.86 -11.51
C HIS A 89 5.63 3.64 -10.89
N VAL A 90 6.43 2.66 -10.46
CA VAL A 90 5.95 1.55 -9.63
C VAL A 90 5.94 1.98 -8.15
N LEU A 91 4.75 2.03 -7.54
CA LEU A 91 4.59 2.38 -6.13
C LEU A 91 4.74 1.17 -5.21
N TRP A 92 4.30 0.01 -5.67
CA TRP A 92 4.36 -1.23 -4.90
C TRP A 92 4.57 -2.44 -5.81
N LEU A 93 5.39 -3.36 -5.31
CA LEU A 93 5.72 -4.62 -5.96
C LEU A 93 5.42 -5.80 -5.04
N SER A 94 4.49 -6.65 -5.45
CA SER A 94 4.05 -7.89 -4.78
C SER A 94 4.93 -9.11 -5.07
N GLY A 95 6.23 -8.93 -5.31
CA GLY A 95 7.16 -10.05 -5.45
C GLY A 95 7.12 -10.99 -4.21
N GLN A 96 8.06 -11.94 -4.10
CA GLN A 96 8.12 -12.87 -2.93
C GLN A 96 7.97 -12.18 -1.55
N ILE A 97 8.44 -10.93 -1.46
CA ILE A 97 8.12 -10.04 -0.36
C ILE A 97 7.67 -8.71 -0.95
N GLY A 98 6.45 -8.30 -0.55
CA GLY A 98 5.87 -6.99 -0.84
C GLY A 98 6.78 -5.85 -0.40
N ARG A 99 6.94 -4.86 -1.28
CA ARG A 99 7.73 -3.66 -1.03
C ARG A 99 7.03 -2.45 -1.62
N ASP A 100 6.98 -1.38 -0.85
CA ASP A 100 6.68 -0.03 -1.32
C ASP A 100 7.97 0.60 -1.88
N ALA A 101 7.83 1.54 -2.80
CA ALA A 101 8.94 2.34 -3.34
C ALA A 101 9.39 3.42 -2.35
N ASP A 102 10.70 3.65 -2.22
CA ASP A 102 11.28 4.65 -1.31
C ASP A 102 11.00 6.08 -1.77
N ASP A 103 10.99 6.31 -3.09
CA ASP A 103 10.80 7.62 -3.72
C ASP A 103 9.44 8.25 -3.35
N PHE A 104 8.44 7.41 -3.06
CA PHE A 104 7.08 7.83 -2.70
C PHE A 104 6.76 7.59 -1.23
N ARG A 105 7.77 7.46 -0.36
CA ARG A 105 7.50 7.24 1.06
C ARG A 105 6.84 8.44 1.72
N VAL A 106 5.93 8.17 2.65
CA VAL A 106 5.38 9.21 3.51
C VAL A 106 6.44 9.71 4.49
N THR A 107 6.60 11.03 4.56
CA THR A 107 7.49 11.73 5.47
C THR A 107 6.71 12.72 6.35
N THR A 108 7.41 13.51 7.16
CA THR A 108 6.80 14.61 7.92
C THR A 108 6.34 15.77 7.04
N ASP A 109 6.86 15.84 5.81
CA ASP A 109 6.56 16.93 4.87
C ASP A 109 5.43 16.56 3.90
N THR A 110 4.92 15.32 3.97
CA THR A 110 3.82 14.83 3.13
C THR A 110 2.51 15.53 3.50
N ASP A 111 1.93 16.25 2.54
CA ASP A 111 0.63 16.92 2.68
C ASP A 111 -0.53 16.07 2.12
N LYS A 112 -0.26 15.28 1.07
CA LYS A 112 -1.24 14.40 0.43
C LYS A 112 -0.65 13.01 0.23
N ALA A 113 -1.46 11.99 0.49
CA ALA A 113 -1.03 10.60 0.33
C ALA A 113 -2.12 9.73 -0.27
N LEU A 114 -1.71 8.73 -1.05
CA LEU A 114 -2.54 7.64 -1.54
C LEU A 114 -2.52 6.51 -0.52
N LEU A 115 -3.68 6.22 0.08
CA LEU A 115 -3.88 5.05 0.94
C LEU A 115 -4.48 3.90 0.13
N MET A 116 -3.74 2.81 0.00
CA MET A 116 -4.14 1.62 -0.76
C MET A 116 -4.43 0.44 0.17
N ALA A 117 -5.65 -0.07 0.13
CA ALA A 117 -6.00 -1.36 0.73
C ALA A 117 -5.91 -2.47 -0.32
N VAL A 118 -4.91 -3.34 -0.19
CA VAL A 118 -4.70 -4.44 -1.13
C VAL A 118 -5.58 -5.62 -0.72
N GLY A 119 -6.81 -5.60 -1.20
CA GLY A 119 -7.79 -6.67 -0.98
C GLY A 119 -7.53 -7.92 -1.81
N ASN A 120 -8.30 -8.97 -1.53
CA ASN A 120 -8.40 -10.20 -2.33
C ASN A 120 -9.88 -10.67 -2.38
N GLU A 121 -10.13 -11.83 -2.97
CA GLU A 121 -11.48 -12.41 -3.13
C GLU A 121 -12.24 -12.63 -1.81
N GLU A 122 -11.53 -12.77 -0.68
CA GLU A 122 -12.09 -12.94 0.65
C GLU A 122 -12.41 -11.60 1.34
N THR A 123 -12.02 -10.46 0.75
CA THR A 123 -12.27 -9.12 1.30
C THR A 123 -13.25 -8.35 0.43
N SER A 124 -14.38 -7.94 0.99
CA SER A 124 -15.34 -7.09 0.28
C SER A 124 -14.82 -5.66 0.13
N GLU A 125 -15.38 -4.92 -0.83
CA GLU A 125 -15.09 -3.49 -0.96
C GLU A 125 -15.43 -2.72 0.32
N GLU A 126 -16.58 -3.02 0.94
CA GLU A 126 -16.99 -2.40 2.20
C GLU A 126 -15.99 -2.67 3.32
N TYR A 127 -15.44 -3.88 3.40
CA TYR A 127 -14.39 -4.25 4.34
C TYR A 127 -13.15 -3.39 4.11
N ASN A 128 -12.65 -3.34 2.86
CA ASN A 128 -11.44 -2.58 2.50
C ASN A 128 -11.61 -1.09 2.77
N ARG A 129 -12.77 -0.51 2.42
CA ARG A 129 -13.10 0.90 2.74
C ARG A 129 -13.16 1.15 4.24
N SER A 130 -13.65 0.19 5.02
CA SER A 130 -13.70 0.31 6.49
C SER A 130 -12.31 0.34 7.10
N VAL A 131 -11.35 -0.42 6.56
CA VAL A 131 -9.95 -0.34 6.99
C VAL A 131 -9.34 1.02 6.68
N CYS A 132 -9.57 1.56 5.48
CA CYS A 132 -9.11 2.90 5.12
C CYS A 132 -9.72 3.98 6.02
N ARG A 133 -11.03 3.90 6.31
CA ARG A 133 -11.69 4.80 7.26
C ARG A 133 -11.08 4.69 8.66
N ARG A 134 -10.77 3.48 9.11
CA ARG A 134 -10.13 3.28 10.41
C ARG A 134 -8.76 3.96 10.48
N ALA A 135 -7.93 3.81 9.45
CA ALA A 135 -6.66 4.52 9.36
C ALA A 135 -6.88 6.05 9.40
N PHE A 136 -7.84 6.56 8.63
CA PHE A 136 -8.19 7.98 8.61
C PHE A 136 -8.69 8.51 9.97
N ASP A 137 -9.54 7.75 10.68
CA ASP A 137 -10.02 8.12 12.02
C ASP A 137 -8.87 8.29 13.00
N LEU A 138 -7.84 7.43 12.90
CA LEU A 138 -6.63 7.52 13.72
C LEU A 138 -5.76 8.72 13.32
N ILE A 139 -5.58 8.97 12.02
CA ILE A 139 -4.85 10.15 11.51
C ILE A 139 -5.52 11.43 12.01
N SER A 140 -6.85 11.52 11.90
CA SER A 140 -7.66 12.70 12.23
C SER A 140 -7.56 13.12 13.71
N LYS A 141 -7.16 12.21 14.61
CA LYS A 141 -6.87 12.55 16.02
C LYS A 141 -5.69 13.49 16.18
N THR A 142 -4.79 13.52 15.20
CA THR A 142 -3.56 14.35 15.22
C THR A 142 -3.51 15.35 14.07
N CYS A 143 -4.22 15.07 12.97
CA CYS A 143 -4.36 15.94 11.81
C CYS A 143 -5.83 16.31 11.62
N SER A 144 -6.37 17.21 12.45
CA SER A 144 -7.82 17.50 12.49
C SER A 144 -8.40 18.10 11.20
N ASN A 145 -7.56 18.66 10.34
CA ASN A 145 -7.96 19.23 9.06
C ASN A 145 -7.80 18.24 7.88
N ALA A 146 -7.39 17.01 8.16
CA ALA A 146 -7.27 15.99 7.12
C ALA A 146 -8.66 15.61 6.57
N SER A 147 -8.69 15.23 5.30
CA SER A 147 -9.85 14.66 4.63
C SER A 147 -9.46 13.37 3.91
N ILE A 148 -10.44 12.50 3.67
CA ILE A 148 -10.28 11.31 2.83
C ILE A 148 -11.28 11.36 1.69
N GLU A 149 -10.79 11.05 0.50
CA GLU A 149 -11.60 10.83 -0.71
C GLU A 149 -11.29 9.42 -1.21
N PHE A 150 -12.32 8.72 -1.68
CA PHE A 150 -12.14 7.43 -2.31
C PHE A 150 -12.23 7.59 -3.82
N LEU A 151 -11.20 7.13 -4.52
CA LEU A 151 -11.14 7.16 -5.97
C LEU A 151 -12.07 6.10 -6.57
N ASP A 152 -12.64 6.42 -7.72
CA ASP A 152 -13.40 5.48 -8.54
C ASP A 152 -12.46 4.40 -9.11
N VAL A 153 -12.97 3.17 -9.18
CA VAL A 153 -12.21 2.04 -9.71
C VAL A 153 -12.82 1.60 -11.02
N GLU A 154 -12.09 1.82 -12.11
CA GLU A 154 -12.44 1.31 -13.43
C GLU A 154 -11.88 -0.11 -13.59
N LYS A 155 -12.75 -1.07 -13.86
CA LYS A 155 -12.31 -2.42 -14.23
C LYS A 155 -12.11 -2.46 -15.74
N PRO A 156 -10.93 -2.83 -16.25
CA PRO A 156 -10.75 -2.98 -17.69
C PRO A 156 -11.76 -3.99 -18.22
N VAL A 157 -12.41 -3.65 -19.34
CA VAL A 157 -13.32 -4.55 -20.04
C VAL A 157 -12.47 -5.68 -20.63
N VAL A 158 -12.42 -6.81 -19.93
CA VAL A 158 -11.80 -8.02 -20.47
C VAL A 158 -12.79 -8.59 -21.49
N ASN A 159 -12.56 -8.30 -22.77
CA ASN A 159 -13.25 -9.00 -23.84
C ASN A 159 -12.79 -10.47 -23.80
N ALA A 160 -13.72 -11.36 -23.49
CA ALA A 160 -13.52 -12.81 -23.49
C ALA A 160 -13.32 -13.37 -24.90
#